data_AF-A0A529HNA1-F1
#
_entry.id   AF-A0A529HNA1-F1
#
_cell.length_a   1.000
_cell.length_b   1.000
_cell.length_c   1.000
_cell.angle_alpha   90.00
_cell.angle_beta   90.00
_cell.angle_gamma   90.00
#
_symmetry.space_group_name_H-M   'P 1'
#
loop_
_entity.id
_entity.type
_entity.pdbx_description
1 polymer ?
#
loop_
_entity_poly.entity_id
_entity_poly.type
_entity_poly.pdbx_seq_one_letter_code
_entity_poly.pdbx_strand_id
1 'polypeptide(L)' 'QASGADDKVAVVIVAAGRGARAGQANGPKQYQRIGGRAVIARTLETFLSHPRTGPVVVAIHADDGELFRKVAGADADRV' A
#
# COMPACT_ATOMS: atom_id res chain seq x y z
N GLN A 1 19.45 22.83 18.05
CA GLN A 1 18.92 22.28 16.78
C GLN A 1 18.47 20.85 17.07
N ALA A 2 17.16 20.61 17.14
CA ALA A 2 16.63 19.25 17.21
C ALA A 2 16.71 18.66 15.79
N SER A 3 17.38 17.53 15.65
CA SER A 3 17.65 16.88 14.36
C SER A 3 16.36 16.50 13.65
N GLY A 4 16.22 16.85 12.37
CA GLY A 4 15.07 16.49 11.50
C GLY A 4 14.87 14.99 11.24
N ALA A 5 15.53 14.12 12.00
CA ALA A 5 15.25 12.69 12.05
C ALA A 5 14.05 12.34 12.96
N ASP A 6 13.72 13.19 13.94
CA ASP A 6 12.72 12.90 14.99
C ASP A 6 11.26 13.17 14.60
N ASP A 7 11.02 13.76 13.42
CA ASP A 7 9.67 14.14 12.95
C ASP A 7 9.07 13.19 11.91
N LYS A 8 9.74 12.07 11.64
CA LYS A 8 9.26 11.07 10.68
C LYS A 8 8.18 10.17 11.28
N VAL A 9 7.15 9.89 10.47
CA VAL A 9 6.00 9.08 10.85
C VAL A 9 6.08 7.72 10.14
N ALA A 10 6.10 6.63 10.91
CA ALA A 10 5.97 5.28 10.37
C ALA A 10 4.52 5.03 9.92
N VAL A 11 4.35 4.32 8.81
CA VAL A 11 3.04 4.06 8.20
C VAL A 11 2.81 2.55 8.13
N VAL A 12 1.66 2.10 8.62
CA VAL A 12 1.21 0.72 8.47
C VAL A 12 -0.05 0.71 7.60
N ILE A 13 0.02 0.06 6.45
CA ILE A 13 -1.10 -0.11 5.53
C ILE A 13 -1.63 -1.53 5.67
N VAL A 14 -2.79 -1.67 6.30
CA VAL A 14 -3.44 -2.98 6.48
C VAL A 14 -4.32 -3.30 5.27
N ALA A 15 -3.81 -4.17 4.40
CA ALA A 15 -4.42 -4.59 3.15
C ALA A 15 -4.59 -6.12 3.05
N ALA A 16 -4.56 -6.83 4.18
CA ALA A 16 -4.70 -8.29 4.23
C ALA A 16 -6.17 -8.79 4.13
N GLY A 17 -7.13 -7.86 4.14
CA GLY A 17 -8.55 -8.18 4.07
C GLY A 17 -8.95 -8.71 2.68
N ARG A 18 -9.82 -9.72 2.65
CA ARG A 18 -10.31 -10.32 1.39
C ARG A 18 -11.47 -9.56 0.75
N GLY A 19 -12.06 -8.57 1.43
CA GLY A 19 -13.15 -7.76 0.85
C GLY A 19 -14.50 -8.49 0.68
N ALA A 20 -14.79 -9.51 1.49
CA ALA A 20 -15.98 -10.38 1.39
C ALA A 20 -17.35 -9.66 1.27
N ARG A 21 -17.46 -8.41 1.75
CA ARG A 21 -18.70 -7.61 1.71
C ARG A 21 -18.79 -6.63 0.52
N ALA A 22 -17.71 -6.45 -0.25
CA ALA A 22 -17.64 -5.45 -1.32
C ALA A 22 -17.98 -6.01 -2.72
N GLY A 23 -18.47 -7.25 -2.81
CA GLY A 23 -18.65 -7.94 -4.09
C GLY A 23 -17.30 -8.45 -4.62
N GLN A 24 -17.10 -9.77 -4.56
CA GLN A 24 -15.87 -10.46 -4.97
C GLN A 24 -15.66 -10.52 -6.49
N ALA A 25 -16.51 -9.89 -7.31
CA ALA A 25 -16.58 -10.13 -8.75
C ALA A 25 -15.23 -9.97 -9.47
N ASN A 26 -14.33 -9.12 -8.94
CA ASN A 26 -13.03 -8.82 -9.54
C ASN A 26 -11.84 -8.98 -8.55
N GLY A 27 -11.96 -9.82 -7.52
CA GLY A 27 -10.91 -10.05 -6.51
C GLY A 27 -10.85 -9.00 -5.37
N PRO A 28 -9.84 -9.05 -4.48
CA PRO A 28 -9.78 -8.19 -3.29
C PRO A 28 -9.71 -6.69 -3.65
N LYS A 29 -10.51 -5.87 -2.94
CA LYS A 29 -10.75 -4.46 -3.30
C LYS A 29 -9.48 -3.60 -3.40
N GLN A 30 -8.45 -3.89 -2.60
CA GLN A 30 -7.19 -3.15 -2.57
C GLN A 30 -6.42 -3.26 -3.89
N TYR A 31 -6.63 -4.35 -4.66
CA TYR A 31 -5.99 -4.57 -5.95
C TYR A 31 -6.87 -4.15 -7.13
N GLN A 32 -8.15 -3.88 -6.89
CA GLN A 32 -9.06 -3.41 -7.93
C GLN A 32 -8.61 -2.05 -8.46
N ARG A 33 -8.82 -1.85 -9.77
CA ARG A 33 -8.48 -0.60 -10.45
C ARG A 33 -9.68 0.34 -10.45
N ILE A 34 -9.44 1.56 -10.02
CA ILE A 34 -10.34 2.68 -10.21
C ILE A 34 -9.59 3.67 -11.11
N GLY A 35 -10.18 4.11 -12.22
CA GLY A 35 -9.51 5.00 -13.17
C GLY A 35 -8.13 4.49 -13.62
N GLY A 36 -8.03 3.20 -13.98
CA GLY A 36 -6.82 2.59 -14.52
C GLY A 36 -5.73 2.20 -13.51
N ARG A 37 -5.81 2.64 -12.25
CA ARG A 37 -4.78 2.39 -11.23
C ARG A 37 -5.34 1.63 -10.02
N ALA A 38 -4.57 0.67 -9.51
CA ALA A 38 -4.96 -0.10 -8.33
C ALA A 38 -5.07 0.81 -7.10
N VAL A 39 -6.05 0.54 -6.24
CA VAL A 39 -6.26 1.34 -5.02
C VAL A 39 -5.00 1.36 -4.15
N ILE A 40 -4.37 0.21 -3.90
CA ILE A 40 -3.16 0.13 -3.08
C ILE A 40 -1.99 0.92 -3.67
N ALA A 41 -1.84 0.95 -5.00
CA ALA A 41 -0.79 1.71 -5.67
C ALA A 41 -0.95 3.23 -5.53
N ARG A 42 -2.20 3.72 -5.39
CA ARG A 42 -2.47 5.14 -5.09
C ARG A 42 -2.11 5.48 -3.65
N THR A 43 -2.43 4.57 -2.72
CA THR A 43 -2.09 4.72 -1.30
C THR A 43 -0.58 4.75 -1.10
N LEU A 44 0.15 3.84 -1.74
CA LEU A 44 1.61 3.78 -1.68
C LEU A 44 2.26 5.08 -2.15
N GLU A 45 1.91 5.57 -3.34
CA GLU A 45 2.42 6.86 -3.84
C GLU A 45 2.16 8.02 -2.89
N THR A 46 0.96 8.07 -2.29
CA THR A 46 0.60 9.14 -1.36
C THR A 46 1.54 9.19 -0.16
N PHE A 47 1.80 8.04 0.48
CA PHE A 47 2.69 8.01 1.63
C PHE A 47 4.16 8.13 1.22
N LEU A 48 4.60 7.43 0.18
CA LEU A 48 5.99 7.39 -0.28
C LEU A 48 6.48 8.72 -0.89
N SER A 49 5.57 9.62 -1.27
CA SER A 49 5.91 10.98 -1.75
C SER A 49 5.94 12.03 -0.63
N HIS A 50 5.43 11.72 0.57
CA HIS A 50 5.35 12.69 1.64
C HIS A 50 6.69 12.82 2.39
N PRO A 51 7.24 14.04 2.58
CA PRO A 51 8.61 14.25 3.06
C PRO A 51 8.85 13.77 4.50
N ARG A 52 7.79 13.64 5.30
CA ARG A 52 7.85 13.14 6.68
C ARG A 52 7.54 11.65 6.81
N THR A 53 7.29 10.94 5.72
CA THR A 53 7.05 9.50 5.81
C THR A 53 8.36 8.80 6.14
N GLY A 54 8.32 8.03 7.22
CA GLY A 54 9.37 7.11 7.64
C GLY A 54 9.19 5.75 6.96
N PRO A 55 9.50 4.65 7.67
CA PRO A 55 9.25 3.31 7.18
C PRO A 55 7.76 3.10 6.87
N VAL A 56 7.48 2.43 5.75
CA VAL A 56 6.14 1.99 5.38
C VAL A 56 6.14 0.47 5.44
N VAL A 57 5.09 -0.11 6.02
CA VAL A 57 4.88 -1.56 6.05
C VAL A 57 3.48 -1.86 5.51
N VAL A 58 3.39 -2.81 4.59
CA VAL A 58 2.11 -3.26 4.04
C VAL A 58 1.81 -4.68 4.51
N ALA A 59 0.76 -4.83 5.32
CA ALA A 59 0.24 -6.15 5.65
C ALA A 59 -0.69 -6.63 4.53
N ILE A 60 -0.32 -7.71 3.85
CA ILE A 60 -1.11 -8.36 2.79
C ILE A 60 -1.55 -9.76 3.20
N HIS A 61 -2.49 -10.35 2.46
CA HIS A 61 -2.81 -11.77 2.62
C HIS A 61 -1.61 -12.61 2.15
N ALA A 62 -1.36 -13.75 2.80
CA ALA A 62 -0.20 -14.61 2.49
C ALA A 62 -0.14 -15.01 1.00
N ASP A 63 -1.30 -15.26 0.40
CA ASP A 63 -1.42 -15.65 -1.02
C ASP A 63 -1.31 -14.49 -2.02
N ASP A 64 -1.36 -13.23 -1.58
CA ASP A 64 -1.48 -12.08 -2.49
C ASP A 64 -0.11 -11.51 -2.92
N GLY A 65 1.01 -12.17 -2.62
CA GLY A 65 2.35 -11.65 -2.84
C GLY A 65 2.68 -11.30 -4.30
N GLU A 66 2.26 -12.13 -5.26
CA GLU A 66 2.42 -11.83 -6.69
C GLU A 66 1.51 -10.71 -7.15
N LEU A 67 0.25 -10.72 -6.71
CA LEU A 67 -0.74 -9.71 -7.06
C LEU A 67 -0.32 -8.33 -6.54
N PHE A 68 0.19 -8.27 -5.31
CA PHE A 68 0.75 -7.08 -4.70
C PHE A 68 1.92 -6.54 -5.53
N ARG A 69 2.96 -7.35 -5.78
CA ARG A 69 4.12 -6.94 -6.59
C ARG A 69 3.71 -6.42 -7.96
N LYS A 70 2.77 -7.11 -8.63
CA LYS A 70 2.27 -6.72 -9.95
C LYS A 70 1.65 -5.32 -9.96
N VAL A 71 0.89 -4.94 -8.92
CA VAL A 71 0.20 -3.64 -8.90
C VAL A 71 1.00 -2.53 -8.23
N ALA A 72 1.86 -2.86 -7.26
CA ALA A 72 2.73 -1.91 -6.58
C ALA A 72 3.96 -1.53 -7.44
N GLY A 73 4.40 -2.42 -8.34
CA GLY A 73 5.53 -2.16 -9.22
C GLY A 73 6.79 -1.86 -8.42
N ALA A 74 7.52 -0.81 -8.79
CA ALA A 74 8.76 -0.39 -8.12
C ALA A 74 8.56 0.02 -6.65
N ASP A 75 7.34 0.39 -6.24
CA ASP A 75 7.06 0.71 -4.84
C ASP A 75 7.01 -0.53 -3.94
N ALA A 76 6.95 -1.75 -4.50
CA ALA A 76 6.98 -2.98 -3.71
C ALA A 76 8.31 -3.16 -2.95
N ASP A 77 9.42 -2.67 -3.51
CA ASP A 77 10.75 -2.76 -2.89
C ASP A 77 11.01 -1.67 -1.84
N ARG A 78 10.06 -0.73 -1.69
CA ARG A 78 10.17 0.43 -0.81
C ARG A 78 9.36 0.29 0.49
N VAL A 79 8.61 -0.81 0.64
CA VAL A 79 7.62 -1.05 1.72
C VAL A 79 7.65 -2.46 2.28
#